data_AF-A0A0P0UVL5-F1
#
_entry.id   AF-A0A0P0UVL5-F1
#
_cell.length_a   1.000
_cell.length_b   1.000
_cell.length_c   1.000
_cell.angle_alpha   90.00
_cell.angle_beta   90.00
_cell.angle_gamma   90.00
#
_symmetry.space_group_name_H-M   'P 1'
#
loop_
_entity.id
_entity.type
_entity.pdbx_description
1 polymer ?
#
loop_
_entity_poly.entity_id
_entity_poly.type
_entity_poly.pdbx_seq_one_letter_code
_entity_poly.pdbx_strand_id
1 'polypeptide(L)'
;MSPKLNLMQMVITAFILSFVILCNGKNCHDDPVVLNEELFACCKGHPKYTSEPCIDALLANDTFSPECLVDCMYSQYKIYNGEDIDLAAVKIFLDSRITDEAFNVVYLHAYKKCSKLNKALIESKFSFIEIKNSHGCDVYPTFMEFCVWYHTIVDCPPKYATNDETCSHKRQWINECLLES
;
A
#
# COMPACT_ATOMS: atom_id res chain seq x y z
N MET A 1 -46.53 -41.13 7.07
CA MET A 1 -45.62 -40.14 6.47
C MET A 1 -44.89 -39.43 7.62
N SER A 2 -43.58 -39.66 7.76
CA SER A 2 -42.86 -39.38 9.00
C SER A 2 -42.10 -38.04 8.91
N PRO A 3 -42.42 -37.03 9.74
CA PRO A 3 -41.86 -35.67 9.66
C PRO A 3 -40.39 -35.57 10.08
N LYS A 4 -39.79 -36.65 10.60
CA LYS A 4 -38.40 -36.68 11.08
C LYS A 4 -37.35 -36.68 9.96
N LEU A 5 -37.72 -37.10 8.74
CA LEU A 5 -36.78 -37.16 7.62
C LEU A 5 -36.41 -35.75 7.09
N ASN A 6 -37.37 -34.81 7.13
CA ASN A 6 -37.16 -33.43 6.66
C ASN A 6 -36.29 -32.58 7.58
N LEU A 7 -36.37 -32.79 8.91
CA LEU A 7 -35.59 -32.00 9.87
C LEU A 7 -34.11 -32.37 9.82
N MET A 8 -33.79 -33.65 9.68
CA MET A 8 -32.40 -34.13 9.61
C MET A 8 -31.71 -33.67 8.31
N GLN A 9 -32.42 -33.66 7.18
CA GLN A 9 -31.90 -33.13 5.93
C GLN A 9 -31.63 -31.62 6.01
N MET A 10 -32.52 -30.82 6.61
CA MET A 10 -32.33 -29.37 6.76
C MET A 10 -31.12 -29.00 7.62
N VAL A 11 -30.87 -29.74 8.71
CA VAL A 11 -29.71 -29.50 9.59
C VAL A 11 -28.40 -29.81 8.86
N ILE A 12 -28.37 -30.88 8.05
CA ILE A 12 -27.19 -31.28 7.29
C ILE A 12 -26.87 -30.23 6.20
N THR A 13 -27.85 -29.73 5.45
CA THR A 13 -27.60 -28.68 4.45
C THR A 13 -27.15 -27.36 5.09
N ALA A 14 -27.71 -26.98 6.24
CA ALA A 14 -27.29 -25.78 6.97
C ALA A 14 -25.84 -25.90 7.45
N PHE A 15 -25.43 -27.04 8.01
CA PHE A 15 -24.04 -27.28 8.42
C PHE A 15 -23.06 -27.28 7.26
N ILE A 16 -23.44 -27.85 6.11
CA ILE A 16 -22.59 -27.84 4.90
C ILE A 16 -22.45 -26.41 4.36
N LEU A 17 -23.52 -25.61 4.32
CA LEU A 17 -23.44 -24.20 3.93
C LEU A 17 -22.54 -23.39 4.88
N SER A 18 -22.66 -23.61 6.20
CA SER A 18 -21.81 -22.93 7.19
C SER A 18 -20.34 -23.34 7.09
N PHE A 19 -20.04 -24.60 6.75
CA PHE A 19 -18.65 -25.07 6.54
C PHE A 19 -18.04 -24.55 5.24
N VAL A 20 -18.81 -24.45 4.15
CA VAL A 20 -18.32 -23.87 2.89
C VAL A 20 -18.00 -22.37 3.05
N ILE A 21 -18.75 -21.65 3.90
CA ILE A 21 -18.46 -20.24 4.23
C ILE A 21 -17.18 -20.10 5.09
N LEU A 22 -16.83 -21.10 5.90
CA LEU A 22 -15.67 -21.08 6.79
C LEU A 22 -14.35 -21.54 6.14
N CYS A 23 -14.39 -22.18 4.97
CA CYS A 23 -13.19 -22.72 4.30
C CYS A 23 -12.58 -21.81 3.22
N ASN A 24 -13.10 -20.59 3.01
CA ASN A 24 -12.39 -19.56 2.24
C ASN A 24 -11.41 -18.80 3.16
N GLY A 25 -10.50 -19.51 3.81
CA GLY A 25 -9.38 -18.87 4.46
C GLY A 25 -8.56 -18.15 3.39
N LYS A 26 -8.44 -16.82 3.49
CA LYS A 26 -7.58 -16.01 2.60
C LYS A 26 -6.18 -16.64 2.63
N ASN A 27 -5.72 -17.21 1.51
CA ASN A 27 -4.40 -17.84 1.44
C ASN A 27 -3.32 -16.75 1.26
N CYS A 28 -3.05 -16.03 2.34
CA CYS A 28 -2.01 -14.99 2.38
C CYS A 28 -0.60 -15.57 2.61
N HIS A 29 -0.47 -16.90 2.65
CA HIS A 29 0.80 -17.60 2.83
C HIS A 29 1.56 -17.81 1.52
N ASP A 30 0.85 -17.92 0.41
CA ASP A 30 1.46 -18.08 -0.92
C ASP A 30 1.52 -16.72 -1.64
N ASP A 31 2.72 -16.44 -2.15
CA ASP A 31 3.16 -15.23 -2.84
C ASP A 31 3.34 -13.99 -1.94
N PRO A 32 4.48 -13.86 -1.23
CA PRO A 32 4.88 -12.54 -0.78
C PRO A 32 5.05 -11.74 -2.06
N VAL A 33 4.24 -10.69 -2.25
CA VAL A 33 4.43 -9.73 -3.33
C VAL A 33 5.87 -9.22 -3.23
N VAL A 34 6.77 -9.89 -3.94
CA VAL A 34 8.13 -9.44 -4.12
C VAL A 34 7.94 -8.14 -4.86
N LEU A 35 8.53 -7.08 -4.31
CA LEU A 35 8.69 -5.78 -4.96
C LEU A 35 9.51 -5.98 -6.23
N ASN A 36 8.87 -6.55 -7.25
CA ASN A 36 9.48 -6.92 -8.51
C ASN A 36 8.84 -6.09 -9.61
N GLU A 37 9.57 -5.95 -10.71
CA GLU A 37 9.18 -5.13 -11.85
C GLU A 37 7.79 -5.49 -12.39
N GLU A 38 7.36 -6.75 -12.22
CA GLU A 38 6.04 -7.21 -12.63
C GLU A 38 4.90 -6.59 -11.81
N LEU A 39 5.11 -6.31 -10.52
CA LEU A 39 4.10 -5.61 -9.73
C LEU A 39 3.94 -4.17 -10.21
N PHE A 40 5.06 -3.48 -10.47
CA PHE A 40 5.05 -2.12 -11.02
C PHE A 40 4.35 -2.07 -12.39
N ALA A 41 4.43 -3.15 -13.18
CA ALA A 41 3.75 -3.25 -14.47
C ALA A 41 2.21 -3.30 -14.38
N CYS A 42 1.66 -3.58 -13.19
CA CYS A 42 0.20 -3.61 -12.98
C CYS A 42 -0.45 -2.24 -12.94
N CYS A 43 0.31 -1.18 -12.62
CA CYS A 43 -0.17 0.20 -12.68
C CYS A 43 0.87 1.10 -13.37
N LYS A 44 0.64 1.34 -14.66
CA LYS A 44 1.56 2.12 -15.51
C LYS A 44 1.45 3.62 -15.23
N GLY A 45 2.50 4.38 -15.51
CA GLY A 45 2.42 5.84 -15.42
C GLY A 45 2.38 6.36 -13.99
N HIS A 46 2.84 5.56 -13.01
CA HIS A 46 3.04 6.03 -11.65
C HIS A 46 3.87 7.34 -11.68
N PRO A 47 3.43 8.39 -10.99
CA PRO A 47 4.19 9.62 -10.94
C PRO A 47 5.57 9.36 -10.32
N LYS A 48 6.59 9.97 -10.93
CA LYS A 48 7.95 10.01 -10.39
C LYS A 48 8.20 11.43 -9.93
N TYR A 49 8.30 11.61 -8.62
CA TYR A 49 8.67 12.88 -8.01
C TYR A 49 9.99 12.73 -7.26
N THR A 50 10.71 13.84 -7.18
CA THR A 50 11.96 13.96 -6.42
C THR A 50 12.14 15.41 -5.97
N SER A 51 13.19 15.66 -5.20
CA SER A 51 13.58 17.00 -4.77
C SER A 51 15.07 17.22 -5.01
N GLU A 52 15.41 18.04 -6.01
CA GLU A 52 16.80 18.46 -6.28
C GLU A 52 17.47 19.05 -5.02
N PRO A 53 16.82 19.95 -4.24
CA PRO A 53 17.39 20.41 -2.97
C PRO A 53 17.75 19.30 -1.98
N CYS A 54 16.92 18.24 -1.89
CA CYS A 54 17.24 17.11 -1.02
C CYS A 54 18.40 16.28 -1.58
N ILE A 55 18.41 16.03 -2.90
CA ILE A 55 19.50 15.30 -3.55
C ILE A 55 20.82 16.02 -3.29
N ASP A 56 20.88 17.32 -3.55
CA ASP A 56 22.09 18.13 -3.39
C ASP A 56 22.56 18.14 -1.92
N ALA A 57 21.63 18.31 -0.97
CA ALA A 57 21.95 18.31 0.45
C ALA A 57 22.48 16.96 0.94
N LEU A 58 21.88 15.85 0.50
CA LEU A 58 22.29 14.51 0.89
C LEU A 58 23.62 14.09 0.27
N LEU A 59 23.86 14.47 -0.99
CA LEU A 59 25.15 14.25 -1.65
C LEU A 59 26.26 15.08 -0.99
N ALA A 60 25.98 16.33 -0.62
CA ALA A 60 26.96 17.18 0.07
C ALA A 60 27.37 16.64 1.45
N ASN A 61 26.49 15.87 2.10
CA ASN A 61 26.72 15.31 3.43
C ASN A 61 27.17 13.83 3.42
N ASP A 62 27.33 13.21 2.26
CA ASP A 62 27.63 11.77 2.12
C ASP A 62 26.59 10.87 2.84
N THR A 63 25.32 11.30 2.80
CA THR A 63 24.17 10.60 3.40
C THR A 63 23.12 10.20 2.38
N PHE A 64 23.48 10.18 1.10
CA PHE A 64 22.55 9.85 0.04
C PHE A 64 22.14 8.37 0.10
N SER A 65 20.87 8.15 0.43
CA SER A 65 20.19 6.87 0.31
C SER A 65 18.70 7.08 0.00
N PRO A 66 17.98 6.06 -0.52
CA PRO A 66 16.55 6.18 -0.84
C PRO A 66 15.71 6.64 0.36
N GLU A 67 15.95 6.07 1.54
CA GLU A 67 15.21 6.40 2.76
C GLU A 67 15.51 7.82 3.25
N CYS A 68 16.76 8.28 3.17
CA CYS A 68 17.12 9.65 3.50
C CYS A 68 16.54 10.66 2.50
N LEU A 69 16.41 10.28 1.22
CA LEU A 69 15.75 11.12 0.23
C LEU A 69 14.26 11.29 0.55
N VAL A 70 13.57 10.20 0.89
CA VAL A 70 12.14 10.25 1.24
C VAL A 70 11.93 11.04 2.54
N ASP A 71 12.77 10.81 3.56
CA ASP A 71 12.73 11.57 4.82
C ASP A 71 12.93 13.07 4.59
N CYS A 72 13.98 13.44 3.85
CA CYS A 72 14.23 14.83 3.49
C CYS A 72 13.04 15.45 2.75
N MET A 73 12.45 14.74 1.79
CA MET A 73 11.28 15.22 1.05
C MET A 73 10.08 15.44 1.97
N TYR A 74 9.80 14.49 2.85
CA TYR A 74 8.69 14.59 3.80
C TYR A 74 8.84 15.79 4.72
N SER A 75 10.06 16.04 5.21
CA SER A 75 10.39 17.22 6.01
C SER A 75 10.29 18.52 5.19
N GLN A 76 10.90 18.56 4.00
CA GLN A 76 10.90 19.73 3.11
C GLN A 76 9.49 20.18 2.73
N TYR A 77 8.61 19.23 2.39
CA TYR A 77 7.22 19.52 2.01
C TYR A 77 6.26 19.56 3.20
N LYS A 78 6.77 19.40 4.42
CA LYS A 78 5.97 19.40 5.66
C LYS A 78 4.86 18.33 5.65
N ILE A 79 5.10 17.23 4.95
CA ILE A 79 4.17 16.08 4.89
C ILE A 79 4.15 15.35 6.22
N TYR A 80 5.29 15.32 6.94
CA TYR A 80 5.44 14.63 8.21
C TYR A 80 6.23 15.48 9.19
N ASN A 81 5.80 15.50 10.45
CA ASN A 81 6.38 16.30 11.53
C ASN A 81 7.09 15.47 12.61
N GLY A 82 7.30 14.17 12.38
CA GLY A 82 7.82 13.22 13.37
C GLY A 82 6.75 12.39 14.08
N GLU A 83 5.48 12.81 14.03
CA GLU A 83 4.37 12.12 14.68
C GLU A 83 3.25 11.78 13.67
N ASP A 84 2.79 12.78 12.91
CA ASP A 84 1.59 12.70 12.09
C ASP A 84 1.85 13.12 10.63
N ILE A 85 1.03 12.59 9.73
CA ILE A 85 0.96 13.03 8.32
C ILE A 85 0.01 14.22 8.19
N ASP A 86 0.51 15.34 7.68
CA ASP A 86 -0.30 16.51 7.33
C ASP A 86 -0.93 16.30 5.94
N LEU A 87 -2.21 15.89 5.93
CA LEU A 87 -2.97 15.67 4.70
C LEU A 87 -3.19 16.93 3.86
N ALA A 88 -3.14 18.14 4.45
CA ALA A 88 -3.22 19.38 3.70
C ALA A 88 -1.90 19.65 2.97
N ALA A 89 -0.76 19.43 3.64
CA ALA A 89 0.56 19.50 3.02
C ALA A 89 0.72 18.45 1.90
N VAL A 90 0.26 17.21 2.13
CA VAL A 90 0.18 16.17 1.09
C VAL A 90 -0.59 16.66 -0.13
N LYS A 91 -1.79 17.24 0.06
CA LYS A 91 -2.57 17.72 -1.07
C LYS A 91 -1.80 18.76 -1.89
N ILE A 92 -1.19 19.74 -1.22
CA ILE A 92 -0.39 20.79 -1.88
C ILE A 92 0.79 20.17 -2.63
N PHE A 93 1.49 19.21 -2.02
CA PHE A 93 2.59 18.49 -2.64
C PHE A 93 2.13 17.77 -3.92
N LEU A 94 1.07 16.97 -3.83
CA LEU A 94 0.54 16.20 -4.97
C LEU A 94 0.10 17.13 -6.12
N ASP A 95 -0.68 18.18 -5.82
CA ASP A 95 -1.12 19.18 -6.79
C ASP A 95 0.08 19.83 -7.52
N SER A 96 1.23 19.97 -6.86
CA SER A 96 2.44 20.58 -7.42
C SER A 96 3.37 19.61 -8.18
N ARG A 97 3.30 18.30 -7.87
CA ARG A 97 4.27 17.29 -8.36
C ARG A 97 3.68 16.29 -9.34
N ILE A 98 2.38 16.07 -9.30
CA ILE A 98 1.70 15.09 -10.13
C ILE A 98 0.78 15.85 -11.08
N THR A 99 1.14 15.86 -12.36
CA THR A 99 0.38 16.56 -13.41
C THR A 99 -0.85 15.78 -13.86
N ASP A 100 -0.88 14.46 -13.63
CA ASP A 100 -2.03 13.62 -13.95
C ASP A 100 -3.04 13.63 -12.80
N GLU A 101 -4.15 14.32 -13.01
CA GLU A 101 -5.24 14.45 -12.03
C GLU A 101 -5.81 13.10 -11.59
N ALA A 102 -5.78 12.06 -12.44
CA ALA A 102 -6.27 10.74 -12.08
C ALA A 102 -5.42 10.12 -10.95
N PHE A 103 -4.11 10.36 -10.95
CA PHE A 103 -3.23 9.92 -9.87
C PHE A 103 -3.32 10.81 -8.63
N ASN A 104 -3.55 12.12 -8.76
CA ASN A 104 -3.71 13.01 -7.60
C ASN A 104 -4.78 12.53 -6.62
N VAL A 105 -5.94 12.15 -7.16
CA VAL A 105 -7.07 11.65 -6.34
C VAL A 105 -6.71 10.33 -5.66
N VAL A 106 -6.09 9.40 -6.40
CA VAL A 106 -5.69 8.07 -5.89
C VAL A 106 -4.63 8.20 -4.79
N TYR A 107 -3.58 8.98 -5.01
CA TYR A 107 -2.53 9.20 -4.01
C TYR A 107 -3.08 9.86 -2.75
N LEU A 108 -3.89 10.93 -2.88
CA LEU A 108 -4.47 11.58 -1.71
C LEU A 108 -5.39 10.64 -0.92
N HIS A 109 -6.14 9.77 -1.60
CA HIS A 109 -6.95 8.75 -0.95
C HIS A 109 -6.08 7.70 -0.24
N ALA A 110 -4.99 7.28 -0.85
CA ALA A 110 -4.03 6.36 -0.27
C ALA A 110 -3.38 6.95 0.99
N TYR A 111 -2.91 8.19 0.97
CA TYR A 111 -2.41 8.88 2.18
C TYR A 111 -3.46 8.92 3.29
N LYS A 112 -4.73 9.22 2.97
CA LYS A 112 -5.82 9.23 3.96
C LYS A 112 -6.08 7.86 4.58
N LYS A 113 -5.83 6.76 3.87
CA LYS A 113 -5.96 5.40 4.40
C LYS A 113 -4.75 5.06 5.28
N CYS A 114 -3.54 5.31 4.77
CA CYS A 114 -2.29 5.02 5.47
C CYS A 114 -2.12 5.84 6.74
N SER A 115 -2.45 7.14 6.73
CA SER A 115 -2.30 8.03 7.89
C SER A 115 -3.19 7.66 9.09
N LYS A 116 -4.15 6.75 8.92
CA LYS A 116 -4.98 6.22 10.03
C LYS A 116 -4.29 5.09 10.78
N LEU A 117 -3.25 4.49 10.20
CA LEU A 117 -2.46 3.45 10.82
C LEU A 117 -1.39 4.14 11.69
N ASN A 118 -1.17 3.63 12.89
CA ASN A 118 -0.05 4.11 13.70
C ASN A 118 1.29 3.66 13.10
N LYS A 119 2.36 4.39 13.43
CA LYS A 119 3.74 4.14 12.94
C LYS A 119 4.16 2.68 13.07
N ALA A 120 4.02 2.09 14.27
CA ALA A 120 4.42 0.72 14.53
C ALA A 120 3.65 -0.31 13.68
N LEU A 121 2.37 -0.06 13.41
CA LEU A 121 1.54 -0.94 12.58
C LEU A 121 1.96 -0.88 11.12
N ILE A 122 2.25 0.31 10.58
CA ILE A 122 2.79 0.45 9.22
C ILE A 122 4.12 -0.29 9.11
N GLU A 123 5.07 0.00 10.00
CA GLU A 123 6.39 -0.65 10.00
C GLU A 123 6.28 -2.18 10.09
N SER A 124 5.38 -2.69 10.94
CA SER A 124 5.13 -4.13 11.05
C SER A 124 4.53 -4.73 9.77
N LYS A 125 3.56 -4.06 9.15
CA LYS A 125 2.91 -4.53 7.91
C LYS A 125 3.89 -4.63 6.74
N PHE A 126 4.84 -3.71 6.68
CA PHE A 126 5.84 -3.63 5.63
C PHE A 126 7.21 -4.16 6.06
N SER A 127 7.28 -4.94 7.14
CA SER A 127 8.53 -5.49 7.70
C SER A 127 9.26 -6.46 6.76
N PHE A 128 8.58 -6.98 5.74
CA PHE A 128 9.19 -7.77 4.67
C PHE A 128 10.08 -6.92 3.74
N ILE A 129 10.04 -5.59 3.87
CA ILE A 129 10.90 -4.67 3.13
C ILE A 129 12.15 -4.38 3.95
N GLU A 130 13.29 -4.85 3.46
CA GLU A 130 14.58 -4.60 4.10
C GLU A 130 15.06 -3.16 3.85
N ILE A 131 15.02 -2.31 4.87
CA ILE A 131 15.58 -0.95 4.84
C ILE A 131 16.91 -0.94 5.59
N LYS A 132 18.00 -0.65 4.88
CA LYS A 132 19.34 -0.46 5.47
C LYS A 132 19.53 1.01 5.82
N ASN A 133 19.10 1.41 7.02
CA ASN A 133 19.24 2.79 7.48
C ASN A 133 20.67 3.11 7.97
N SER A 134 21.64 3.12 7.05
CA SER A 134 23.06 3.34 7.37
C SER A 134 23.38 4.78 7.80
N HIS A 135 22.49 5.73 7.50
CA HIS A 135 22.71 7.16 7.73
C HIS A 135 21.80 7.77 8.81
N GLY A 136 20.95 6.95 9.47
CA GLY A 136 20.16 7.37 10.63
C GLY A 136 18.97 8.30 10.31
N CYS A 137 18.46 8.27 9.07
CA CYS A 137 17.26 9.02 8.66
C CYS A 137 16.00 8.38 9.24
N ASP A 138 14.90 9.13 9.35
CA ASP A 138 13.62 8.52 9.76
C ASP A 138 13.10 7.62 8.63
N VAL A 139 12.89 6.34 8.93
CA VAL A 139 12.44 5.34 7.95
C VAL A 139 10.92 5.32 7.79
N TYR A 140 10.17 5.94 8.70
CA TYR A 140 8.71 5.97 8.62
C TYR A 140 8.17 6.59 7.33
N PRO A 141 8.69 7.74 6.85
CA PRO A 141 8.37 8.26 5.52
C PRO A 141 8.48 7.22 4.40
N THR A 142 9.50 6.35 4.46
CA THR A 142 9.68 5.29 3.45
C THR A 142 8.58 4.23 3.55
N PHE A 143 8.24 3.80 4.76
CA PHE A 143 7.13 2.87 4.96
C PHE A 143 5.76 3.47 4.60
N MET A 144 5.56 4.76 4.84
CA MET A 144 4.39 5.51 4.39
C MET A 144 4.29 5.49 2.86
N GLU A 145 5.38 5.75 2.13
CA GLU A 145 5.41 5.66 0.67
C GLU A 145 5.05 4.27 0.16
N PHE A 146 5.54 3.20 0.80
CA PHE A 146 5.14 1.84 0.46
C PHE A 146 3.64 1.65 0.64
N CYS A 147 3.09 2.04 1.80
CA CYS A 147 1.64 1.96 2.04
C CYS A 147 0.84 2.69 0.95
N VAL A 148 1.22 3.94 0.64
CA VAL A 148 0.56 4.76 -0.39
C VAL A 148 0.63 4.09 -1.76
N TRP A 149 1.79 3.52 -2.08
CA TRP A 149 2.00 2.91 -3.37
C TRP A 149 1.26 1.57 -3.55
N TYR A 150 1.19 0.72 -2.51
CA TYR A 150 0.36 -0.48 -2.55
C TYR A 150 -1.14 -0.16 -2.69
N HIS A 151 -1.62 0.88 -1.99
CA HIS A 151 -2.98 1.38 -2.22
C HIS A 151 -3.17 1.89 -3.66
N THR A 152 -2.16 2.53 -4.24
CA THR A 152 -2.21 3.04 -5.62
C THR A 152 -2.24 1.90 -6.64
N ILE A 153 -1.58 0.78 -6.39
CA ILE A 153 -1.67 -0.42 -7.24
C ILE A 153 -3.09 -0.98 -7.22
N VAL A 154 -3.71 -1.08 -6.04
CA VAL A 154 -5.09 -1.58 -5.90
C VAL A 154 -6.09 -0.63 -6.57
N ASP A 155 -5.99 0.67 -6.26
CA ASP A 155 -6.89 1.73 -6.72
C ASP A 155 -6.42 2.35 -8.06
N CYS A 156 -5.61 1.63 -8.85
CA CYS A 156 -4.98 2.16 -10.07
C CYS A 156 -6.01 2.69 -11.07
N PRO A 157 -5.85 3.90 -11.64
CA PRO A 157 -6.82 4.44 -12.57
C PRO A 157 -6.99 3.53 -13.81
N PRO A 158 -8.21 3.35 -14.35
CA PRO A 158 -8.46 2.38 -15.42
C PRO A 158 -7.61 2.54 -16.69
N LYS A 159 -7.24 3.78 -17.03
CA LYS A 159 -6.36 4.09 -18.17
C LYS A 159 -4.94 3.53 -18.00
N TYR A 160 -4.52 3.36 -16.75
CA TYR A 160 -3.17 2.99 -16.35
C TYR A 160 -3.06 1.54 -15.86
N ALA A 161 -4.19 0.93 -15.52
CA ALA A 161 -4.26 -0.44 -15.04
C ALA A 161 -3.99 -1.46 -16.16
N THR A 162 -3.09 -2.41 -15.88
CA THR A 162 -2.97 -3.64 -16.67
C THR A 162 -4.02 -4.64 -16.15
N ASN A 163 -4.92 -5.10 -17.03
CA ASN A 163 -6.08 -5.92 -16.67
C ASN A 163 -5.96 -7.38 -17.13
N ASP A 164 -4.77 -7.96 -17.00
CA ASP A 164 -4.59 -9.40 -17.14
C ASP A 164 -4.86 -10.15 -15.81
N GLU A 165 -4.93 -11.48 -15.90
CA GLU A 165 -5.18 -12.36 -14.76
C GLU A 165 -4.13 -12.17 -13.66
N THR A 166 -2.86 -12.05 -14.04
CA THR A 166 -1.74 -11.82 -13.11
C THR A 166 -1.94 -10.56 -12.28
N CYS A 167 -2.22 -9.42 -12.93
CA CYS A 167 -2.43 -8.16 -12.23
C CYS A 167 -3.75 -8.08 -11.47
N SER A 168 -4.76 -8.85 -11.88
CA SER A 168 -5.98 -9.04 -11.09
C SER A 168 -5.67 -9.77 -9.77
N HIS A 169 -4.96 -10.90 -9.84
CA HIS A 169 -4.58 -11.67 -8.65
C HIS A 169 -3.65 -10.87 -7.71
N LYS A 170 -2.66 -10.15 -8.24
CA LYS A 170 -1.77 -9.32 -7.42
C LYS A 170 -2.52 -8.21 -6.69
N ARG A 171 -3.43 -7.49 -7.38
CA ARG A 171 -4.26 -6.44 -6.74
C ARG A 171 -5.17 -7.02 -5.67
N GLN A 172 -5.81 -8.16 -5.94
CA GLN A 172 -6.66 -8.84 -4.97
C GLN A 172 -5.88 -9.24 -3.72
N TRP A 173 -4.72 -9.88 -3.90
CA TRP A 173 -3.85 -10.25 -2.78
C TRP A 173 -3.43 -9.04 -1.95
N ILE A 174 -2.99 -7.95 -2.59
CA ILE A 174 -2.59 -6.73 -1.87
C ILE A 174 -3.75 -6.20 -1.03
N ASN A 175 -4.93 -6.09 -1.62
CA ASN A 175 -6.10 -5.59 -0.92
C ASN A 175 -6.44 -6.50 0.27
N GLU A 176 -6.53 -7.81 0.04
CA GLU A 176 -7.06 -8.76 1.02
C GLU A 176 -6.07 -9.15 2.12
N CYS A 177 -4.77 -9.20 1.81
CA CYS A 177 -3.73 -9.78 2.67
C CYS A 177 -2.80 -8.72 3.27
N LEU A 178 -2.57 -7.60 2.59
CA LEU A 178 -1.64 -6.56 3.05
C LEU A 178 -2.38 -5.36 3.66
N LEU A 179 -3.43 -4.88 2.98
CA LEU A 179 -4.10 -3.63 3.33
C LEU A 179 -5.31 -3.82 4.27
N GLU A 180 -6.12 -4.86 4.07
CA GLU A 180 -7.28 -5.19 4.92
C GLU A 180 -6.96 -6.06 6.15
N SER A 181 -5.73 -6.56 6.27
CA SER A 181 -5.31 -7.48 7.35
C SER A 181 -5.11 -6.81 8.72
#